data_AF-A0A536YLZ0-F1
#
_entry.id   AF-A0A536YLZ0-F1
#
_cell.length_a   1.000
_cell.length_b   1.000
_cell.length_c   1.000
_cell.angle_alpha   90.00
_cell.angle_beta   90.00
_cell.angle_gamma   90.00
#
_symmetry.space_group_name_H-M   'P 1'
#
loop_
_entity.id
_entity.type
_entity.pdbx_description
1 polymer ?
#
loop_
_entity_poly.entity_id
_entity_poly.type
_entity_poly.pdbx_seq_one_letter_code
_entity_poly.pdbx_strand_id
1 'polypeptide(L)'
;MKFGLNGSTNLKRLAALAGAMSLAMAPAARALQMVTTGFSEPMNLQATVSTFDCENSPGPWINFEGAVTLGGMNVQMIFRNNINKDVHTLVEDIQTVSAVAAGTTVRIPKQPSHPFDGGTGTGVGGNPWISIQIVDTNGNPLSGEVPLGRCVQGAFSPSIDFSASVIGQALVEAVDCTNNPGPYINVSGSMSVSPGIKARIIFRNQRTAGAPHEAIAMADVTLFSNGFAFSFPKQPVLGGVGGNPWISVRFANPEPIGPETLLGRCVQLLPGN
;
A
#
# COMPACT_ATOMS: atom_id res chain seq x y z
N MET A 1 -5.66 11.44 -89.03
CA MET A 1 -4.51 10.62 -89.49
C MET A 1 -4.71 9.18 -88.98
N LYS A 2 -4.87 8.24 -89.93
CA LYS A 2 -4.65 6.78 -89.91
C LYS A 2 -4.98 5.88 -88.67
N PHE A 3 -5.87 4.90 -88.93
CA PHE A 3 -5.89 3.44 -88.57
C PHE A 3 -5.70 3.02 -87.10
N GLY A 4 -6.39 2.02 -86.52
CA GLY A 4 -7.30 0.96 -87.00
C GLY A 4 -7.24 -0.27 -86.05
N LEU A 5 -8.24 -1.16 -86.18
CA LEU A 5 -8.26 -2.61 -85.87
C LEU A 5 -8.53 -3.16 -84.44
N ASN A 6 -9.69 -3.84 -84.37
CA ASN A 6 -10.03 -5.15 -83.75
C ASN A 6 -8.91 -5.98 -83.08
N GLY A 7 -9.30 -6.70 -82.01
CA GLY A 7 -8.62 -7.95 -81.62
C GLY A 7 -9.07 -8.49 -80.26
N SER A 8 -9.66 -9.69 -80.27
CA SER A 8 -10.29 -10.36 -79.14
C SER A 8 -9.32 -11.08 -78.18
N THR A 9 -9.86 -11.42 -76.99
CA THR A 9 -9.52 -12.57 -76.12
C THR A 9 -8.11 -12.69 -75.55
N ASN A 10 -7.99 -12.62 -74.21
CA ASN A 10 -7.66 -13.83 -73.44
C ASN A 10 -7.86 -13.68 -71.92
N LEU A 11 -8.40 -14.75 -71.36
CA LEU A 11 -8.53 -15.09 -69.94
C LEU A 11 -7.23 -14.82 -69.16
N LYS A 12 -7.37 -14.30 -67.93
CA LYS A 12 -6.72 -14.86 -66.74
C LYS A 12 -7.22 -14.18 -65.45
N ARG A 13 -7.75 -15.04 -64.56
CA ARG A 13 -7.63 -15.03 -63.08
C ARG A 13 -8.49 -13.98 -62.34
N LEU A 14 -9.58 -14.42 -61.70
CA LEU A 14 -9.68 -15.10 -60.39
C LEU A 14 -9.96 -14.10 -59.25
N ALA A 15 -11.19 -14.19 -58.75
CA ALA A 15 -11.64 -13.99 -57.37
C ALA A 15 -11.23 -12.71 -56.61
N ALA A 16 -12.24 -11.90 -56.28
CA ALA A 16 -12.24 -11.14 -55.03
C ALA A 16 -13.56 -11.42 -54.30
N LEU A 17 -13.46 -12.18 -53.22
CA LEU A 17 -14.54 -12.58 -52.32
C LEU A 17 -15.20 -11.37 -51.67
N ALA A 18 -16.50 -11.49 -51.46
CA ALA A 18 -17.28 -10.68 -50.55
C ALA A 18 -16.68 -10.70 -49.13
N GLY A 19 -16.22 -9.54 -48.66
CA GLY A 19 -15.81 -9.35 -47.27
C GLY A 19 -17.05 -9.25 -46.38
N ALA A 20 -17.46 -10.38 -45.79
CA ALA A 20 -18.36 -10.38 -44.66
C ALA A 20 -17.63 -9.74 -43.47
N MET A 21 -18.03 -8.52 -43.10
CA MET A 21 -17.54 -7.81 -41.93
C MET A 21 -18.11 -8.50 -40.69
N SER A 22 -17.40 -9.49 -40.18
CA SER A 22 -17.67 -10.08 -38.87
C SER A 22 -17.44 -9.00 -37.81
N LEU A 23 -18.52 -8.40 -37.30
CA LEU A 23 -18.47 -7.77 -35.98
C LEU A 23 -18.20 -8.88 -34.97
N ALA A 24 -16.93 -9.05 -34.62
CA ALA A 24 -16.57 -9.80 -33.42
C ALA A 24 -17.14 -9.02 -32.23
N MET A 25 -18.26 -9.49 -31.69
CA MET A 25 -18.66 -9.11 -30.33
C MET A 25 -17.56 -9.65 -29.43
N ALA A 26 -16.71 -8.76 -28.91
CA ALA A 26 -15.85 -9.10 -27.79
C ALA A 26 -16.78 -9.55 -26.65
N PRO A 27 -16.51 -10.69 -25.98
CA PRO A 27 -17.29 -11.08 -24.80
C PRO A 27 -17.19 -9.97 -23.76
N ALA A 28 -18.28 -9.70 -23.05
CA ALA A 28 -18.31 -8.80 -21.91
C ALA A 28 -17.41 -9.34 -20.79
N ALA A 29 -16.12 -9.02 -20.84
CA ALA A 29 -15.22 -9.28 -19.73
C ALA A 29 -15.48 -8.22 -18.65
N ARG A 30 -16.38 -8.53 -17.72
CA ARG A 30 -16.43 -7.85 -16.42
C ARG A 30 -16.65 -8.85 -15.28
N ALA A 31 -16.06 -8.63 -14.11
CA ALA A 31 -14.89 -7.80 -13.81
C ALA A 31 -14.38 -8.16 -12.41
N LEU A 32 -13.06 -8.39 -12.30
CA LEU A 32 -12.33 -8.24 -11.04
C LEU A 32 -12.82 -6.98 -10.31
N GLN A 33 -13.43 -7.13 -9.13
CA GLN A 33 -13.95 -6.00 -8.36
C GLN A 33 -12.83 -5.42 -7.52
N MET A 34 -12.61 -4.12 -7.65
CA MET A 34 -11.60 -3.41 -6.87
C MET A 34 -12.28 -2.55 -5.81
N VAL A 35 -11.91 -2.75 -4.55
CA VAL A 35 -12.33 -1.92 -3.42
C VAL A 35 -11.08 -1.26 -2.84
N THR A 36 -11.13 0.04 -2.63
CA THR A 36 -10.02 0.81 -2.07
C THR A 36 -10.50 1.69 -0.91
N THR A 37 -9.73 1.71 0.18
CA THR A 37 -10.01 2.56 1.32
C THR A 37 -8.70 3.15 1.83
N GLY A 38 -8.67 4.47 2.00
CA GLY A 38 -7.60 5.15 2.72
C GLY A 38 -7.86 5.11 4.22
N PHE A 39 -6.85 4.78 5.02
CA PHE A 39 -6.94 4.77 6.47
C PHE A 39 -5.62 5.08 7.15
N SER A 40 -5.67 5.29 8.47
CA SER A 40 -4.50 5.52 9.31
C SER A 40 -4.05 4.20 9.91
N GLU A 41 -2.87 3.73 9.52
CA GLU A 41 -2.28 2.48 10.00
C GLU A 41 -1.33 2.76 11.18
N PRO A 42 -1.58 2.19 12.37
CA PRO A 42 -0.66 2.29 13.49
C PRO A 42 0.61 1.47 13.20
N MET A 43 1.76 2.06 13.52
CA MET A 43 3.08 1.46 13.31
C MET A 43 3.99 1.73 14.51
N ASN A 44 4.95 0.85 14.73
CA ASN A 44 5.99 1.01 15.75
C ASN A 44 7.37 0.88 15.11
N LEU A 45 8.20 1.91 15.22
CA LEU A 45 9.62 1.85 14.85
C LEU A 45 10.43 1.37 16.06
N GLN A 46 11.21 0.32 15.90
CA GLN A 46 12.32 -0.01 16.79
C GLN A 46 13.63 0.19 16.03
N ALA A 47 14.42 1.17 16.46
CA ALA A 47 15.67 1.49 15.80
C ALA A 47 16.87 1.35 16.74
N THR A 48 18.04 1.17 16.15
CA THR A 48 19.33 1.38 16.77
C THR A 48 20.00 2.54 16.05
N VAL A 49 20.34 3.57 16.81
CA VAL A 49 21.00 4.78 16.34
C VAL A 49 22.34 4.86 17.03
N SER A 50 23.44 4.72 16.29
CA SER A 50 24.80 4.80 16.85
C SER A 50 25.55 5.99 16.30
N THR A 51 26.22 6.72 17.20
CA THR A 51 26.99 7.92 16.87
C THR A 51 28.49 7.64 16.86
N PHE A 52 29.21 8.31 15.97
CA PHE A 52 30.67 8.28 15.88
C PHE A 52 31.17 9.70 15.61
N ASP A 53 32.44 9.96 15.94
CA ASP A 53 33.16 11.20 15.61
C ASP A 53 32.39 12.48 16.00
N CYS A 54 31.95 12.54 17.27
CA CYS A 54 31.26 13.68 17.89
C CYS A 54 32.17 14.91 18.09
N GLU A 55 32.87 15.33 17.04
CA GLU A 55 33.80 16.44 17.04
C GLU A 55 33.19 17.71 16.42
N ASN A 56 33.85 18.86 16.60
CA ASN A 56 33.36 20.17 16.17
C ASN A 56 33.20 20.32 14.65
N SER A 57 33.94 19.56 13.85
CA SER A 57 33.85 19.55 12.39
C SER A 57 34.39 18.20 11.91
N PRO A 58 33.71 17.48 11.00
CA PRO A 58 32.51 17.82 10.23
C PRO A 58 31.16 17.70 10.99
N GLY A 59 31.20 17.31 12.27
CA GLY A 59 30.02 16.92 13.06
C GLY A 59 29.82 15.40 13.06
N PRO A 60 28.88 14.88 13.85
CA PRO A 60 28.82 13.46 14.12
C PRO A 60 28.31 12.61 12.94
N TRP A 61 28.80 11.38 12.92
CA TRP A 61 28.35 10.31 12.05
C TRP A 61 27.28 9.50 12.75
N ILE A 62 26.17 9.24 12.07
CA ILE A 62 25.12 8.35 12.58
C ILE A 62 24.99 7.12 11.71
N ASN A 63 24.94 5.95 12.33
CA ASN A 63 24.40 4.75 11.71
C ASN A 63 23.00 4.53 12.26
N PHE A 64 22.04 4.40 11.36
CA PHE A 64 20.67 4.01 11.66
C PHE A 64 20.40 2.62 11.13
N GLU A 65 19.81 1.75 11.93
CA GLU A 65 19.18 0.51 11.49
C GLU A 65 17.94 0.27 12.34
N GLY A 66 17.02 -0.57 11.88
CA GLY A 66 15.84 -0.83 12.67
C GLY A 66 14.83 -1.70 11.97
N ALA A 67 13.63 -1.73 12.54
CA ALA A 67 12.50 -2.38 11.94
C ALA A 67 11.22 -1.61 12.26
N VAL A 68 10.31 -1.57 11.30
CA VAL A 68 8.95 -1.04 11.51
C VAL A 68 7.97 -2.20 11.57
N THR A 69 7.22 -2.25 12.66
CA THR A 69 6.15 -3.23 12.90
C THR A 69 4.81 -2.60 12.55
N LEU A 70 3.98 -3.31 11.79
CA LEU A 70 2.67 -2.87 11.33
C LEU A 70 1.55 -3.36 12.26
N GLY A 71 0.50 -2.58 12.39
CA GLY A 71 -0.74 -2.96 13.07
C GLY A 71 -1.50 -4.08 12.35
N GLY A 72 -1.34 -4.18 11.02
CA GLY A 72 -1.98 -5.18 10.17
C GLY A 72 -3.21 -4.66 9.42
N MET A 73 -3.70 -5.47 8.51
CA MET A 73 -4.90 -5.19 7.73
C MET A 73 -5.57 -6.52 7.38
N ASN A 74 -6.86 -6.60 7.63
CA ASN A 74 -7.72 -7.69 7.18
C ASN A 74 -8.72 -7.18 6.15
N VAL A 75 -9.21 -8.10 5.32
CA VAL A 75 -10.37 -7.89 4.44
C VAL A 75 -11.50 -8.76 4.94
N GLN A 76 -12.62 -8.16 5.29
CA GLN A 76 -13.84 -8.86 5.69
C GLN A 76 -14.79 -8.94 4.50
N MET A 77 -15.11 -10.18 4.13
CA MET A 77 -16.12 -10.53 3.15
C MET A 77 -17.42 -10.84 3.88
N ILE A 78 -18.49 -10.13 3.53
CA ILE A 78 -19.76 -10.22 4.23
C ILE A 78 -20.83 -10.71 3.26
N PHE A 79 -21.41 -11.85 3.59
CA PHE A 79 -22.39 -12.55 2.76
C PHE A 79 -23.76 -12.46 3.42
N ARG A 80 -24.74 -11.94 2.69
CA ARG A 80 -26.10 -11.75 3.21
C ARG A 80 -27.16 -12.31 2.28
N ASN A 81 -28.13 -13.02 2.84
CA ASN A 81 -29.34 -13.44 2.14
C ASN A 81 -30.58 -13.03 2.95
N ASN A 82 -31.73 -12.95 2.28
CA ASN A 82 -33.01 -12.52 2.88
C ASN A 82 -33.03 -11.09 3.46
N ILE A 83 -32.18 -10.16 2.97
CA ILE A 83 -32.12 -8.76 3.45
C ILE A 83 -33.49 -8.05 3.40
N ASN A 84 -34.33 -8.38 2.41
CA ASN A 84 -35.59 -7.68 2.13
C ASN A 84 -36.85 -8.55 2.29
N LYS A 85 -36.80 -9.66 3.06
CA LYS A 85 -37.94 -10.58 3.16
C LYS A 85 -38.48 -10.69 4.59
N ASP A 86 -39.72 -10.25 4.77
CA ASP A 86 -40.44 -10.27 6.06
C ASP A 86 -40.70 -11.67 6.63
N VAL A 87 -40.54 -12.72 5.83
CA VAL A 87 -40.90 -14.11 6.17
C VAL A 87 -39.70 -15.06 6.36
N HIS A 88 -38.47 -14.58 6.14
CA HIS A 88 -37.26 -15.37 6.36
C HIS A 88 -36.27 -14.59 7.20
N THR A 89 -35.60 -15.25 8.14
CA THR A 89 -34.55 -14.62 8.94
C THR A 89 -33.39 -14.21 8.04
N LEU A 90 -32.87 -12.99 8.25
CA LEU A 90 -31.61 -12.54 7.68
C LEU A 90 -30.54 -13.57 8.04
N VAL A 91 -29.84 -14.06 7.03
CA VAL A 91 -28.66 -14.90 7.23
C VAL A 91 -27.47 -14.07 6.83
N GLU A 92 -26.53 -13.89 7.75
CA GLU A 92 -25.28 -13.19 7.56
C GLU A 92 -24.12 -14.12 7.93
N ASP A 93 -23.08 -14.13 7.10
CA ASP A 93 -21.81 -14.79 7.39
C ASP A 93 -20.67 -13.81 7.06
N ILE A 94 -19.68 -13.73 7.96
CA ILE A 94 -18.52 -12.84 7.82
C ILE A 94 -17.26 -13.69 7.79
N GLN A 95 -16.58 -13.66 6.65
CA GLN A 95 -15.30 -14.33 6.46
C GLN A 95 -14.18 -13.30 6.47
N THR A 96 -13.11 -13.58 7.21
CA THR A 96 -11.96 -12.66 7.35
C THR A 96 -10.74 -13.24 6.66
N VAL A 97 -10.18 -12.45 5.76
CA VAL A 97 -8.96 -12.73 5.00
C VAL A 97 -7.84 -11.88 5.60
N SER A 98 -6.73 -12.50 6.01
CA SER A 98 -5.58 -11.75 6.49
C SER A 98 -4.79 -11.22 5.29
N ALA A 99 -4.79 -9.89 5.12
CA ALA A 99 -4.06 -9.24 4.05
C ALA A 99 -2.63 -8.91 4.48
N VAL A 100 -2.48 -8.16 5.58
CA VAL A 100 -1.20 -7.90 6.23
C VAL A 100 -1.34 -8.34 7.67
N ALA A 101 -0.58 -9.35 8.09
CA ALA A 101 -0.68 -9.83 9.47
C ALA A 101 -0.20 -8.75 10.45
N ALA A 102 -0.94 -8.56 11.55
CA ALA A 102 -0.49 -7.74 12.66
C ALA A 102 0.88 -8.24 13.17
N GLY A 103 1.80 -7.32 13.46
CA GLY A 103 3.17 -7.68 13.85
C GLY A 103 4.12 -7.93 12.67
N THR A 104 3.65 -7.83 11.42
CA THR A 104 4.53 -7.88 10.25
C THR A 104 5.59 -6.79 10.37
N THR A 105 6.86 -7.20 10.23
CA THR A 105 8.00 -6.34 10.46
C THR A 105 8.76 -6.11 9.15
N VAL A 106 9.04 -4.84 8.83
CA VAL A 106 9.92 -4.44 7.73
C VAL A 106 11.25 -4.01 8.29
N ARG A 107 12.31 -4.72 7.91
CA ARG A 107 13.69 -4.37 8.31
C ARG A 107 14.19 -3.19 7.50
N ILE A 108 14.68 -2.19 8.20
CA ILE A 108 15.41 -1.06 7.64
C ILE A 108 16.89 -1.40 7.73
N PRO A 109 17.55 -1.66 6.59
CA PRO A 109 18.96 -1.99 6.60
C PRO A 109 19.78 -0.83 7.15
N LYS A 110 20.98 -1.12 7.63
CA LYS A 110 21.90 -0.11 8.12
C LYS A 110 22.14 0.97 7.06
N GLN A 111 21.77 2.20 7.39
CA GLN A 111 22.02 3.38 6.57
C GLN A 111 23.02 4.29 7.32
N PRO A 112 24.28 4.39 6.86
CA PRO A 112 25.19 5.41 7.37
C PRO A 112 24.71 6.78 6.87
N SER A 113 24.72 7.78 7.75
CA SER A 113 24.33 9.17 7.44
C SER A 113 25.47 10.03 6.88
N HIS A 114 26.51 9.41 6.30
CA HIS A 114 27.59 10.16 5.64
C HIS A 114 27.00 10.95 4.45
N PRO A 115 27.56 12.12 4.10
CA PRO A 115 26.81 13.14 3.39
C PRO A 115 26.37 12.58 2.05
N PHE A 116 25.11 12.89 1.71
CA PHE A 116 24.69 12.92 0.32
C PHE A 116 25.77 13.66 -0.50
N ASP A 117 26.01 13.18 -1.72
CA ASP A 117 27.03 13.67 -2.63
C ASP A 117 27.13 15.21 -2.59
N GLY A 118 28.19 15.75 -1.96
CA GLY A 118 28.44 17.19 -1.77
C GLY A 118 28.37 17.80 -0.35
N GLY A 119 28.07 17.08 0.74
CA GLY A 119 27.92 17.66 2.10
C GLY A 119 29.15 17.53 3.04
N THR A 120 29.25 18.40 4.05
CA THR A 120 30.38 18.47 5.03
C THR A 120 30.02 18.00 6.46
N GLY A 121 29.13 17.00 6.60
CA GLY A 121 28.69 16.41 7.89
C GLY A 121 27.39 17.00 8.48
N THR A 122 26.95 16.49 9.64
CA THR A 122 25.70 16.89 10.33
C THR A 122 25.82 18.21 11.12
N GLY A 123 26.89 18.96 10.92
CA GLY A 123 26.87 20.42 10.78
C GLY A 123 26.51 21.32 11.98
N VAL A 124 26.23 20.82 13.18
CA VAL A 124 25.99 21.68 14.37
C VAL A 124 27.17 21.75 15.35
N GLY A 125 28.24 21.01 15.06
CA GLY A 125 29.50 20.97 15.83
C GLY A 125 29.42 20.27 17.19
N GLY A 126 30.42 19.44 17.48
CA GLY A 126 30.81 19.02 18.82
C GLY A 126 29.93 17.90 19.34
N ASN A 127 29.34 18.12 20.51
CA ASN A 127 28.51 17.14 21.20
C ASN A 127 27.03 17.60 21.20
N PRO A 128 26.33 17.49 20.06
CA PRO A 128 24.97 18.00 19.94
C PRO A 128 23.97 17.17 20.73
N TRP A 129 22.82 17.78 20.98
CA TRP A 129 21.59 17.09 21.34
C TRP A 129 20.97 16.47 20.10
N ILE A 130 20.57 15.21 20.22
CA ILE A 130 20.02 14.41 19.13
C ILE A 130 18.59 14.04 19.50
N SER A 131 17.66 14.30 18.60
CA SER A 131 16.30 13.77 18.64
C SER A 131 15.99 13.05 17.32
N ILE A 132 14.96 12.22 17.36
CA ILE A 132 14.40 11.53 16.20
C ILE A 132 12.91 11.85 16.11
N GLN A 133 12.43 12.07 14.89
CA GLN A 133 11.03 12.31 14.62
C GLN A 133 10.61 11.54 13.37
N ILE A 134 9.44 10.90 13.41
CA ILE A 134 8.87 10.31 12.22
C ILE A 134 8.13 11.40 11.45
N VAL A 135 8.43 11.52 10.16
CA VAL A 135 7.82 12.49 9.26
C VAL A 135 7.38 11.80 7.98
N ASP A 136 6.39 12.36 7.32
CA ASP A 136 6.06 11.98 5.95
C ASP A 136 7.07 12.58 4.96
N THR A 137 6.99 12.17 3.70
CA THR A 137 7.85 12.66 2.62
C THR A 137 7.62 14.14 2.27
N ASN A 138 6.51 14.74 2.70
CA ASN A 138 6.24 16.17 2.59
C ASN A 138 6.83 16.98 3.77
N GLY A 139 7.37 16.30 4.78
CA GLY A 139 7.94 16.89 5.99
C GLY A 139 6.91 17.12 7.11
N ASN A 140 5.68 16.62 6.98
CA ASN A 140 4.70 16.69 8.06
C ASN A 140 5.05 15.68 9.16
N PRO A 141 5.00 16.07 10.44
CA PRO A 141 5.29 15.16 11.53
C PRO A 141 4.21 14.10 11.70
N LEU A 142 4.62 12.83 11.79
CA LEU A 142 3.80 11.67 12.14
C LEU A 142 3.98 11.25 13.61
N SER A 143 5.02 11.78 14.27
CA SER A 143 5.28 11.64 15.70
C SER A 143 5.76 12.95 16.32
N GLY A 144 5.80 13.01 17.65
CA GLY A 144 6.61 14.00 18.35
C GLY A 144 8.12 13.76 18.16
N GLU A 145 8.93 14.76 18.51
CA GLU A 145 10.39 14.57 18.62
C GLU A 145 10.70 13.73 19.87
N VAL A 146 11.41 12.61 19.68
CA VAL A 146 11.91 11.74 20.75
C VAL A 146 13.37 12.09 21.02
N PRO A 147 13.72 12.66 22.18
CA PRO A 147 15.10 12.96 22.52
C PRO A 147 15.89 11.67 22.77
N LEU A 148 17.01 11.52 22.06
CA LEU A 148 17.92 10.39 22.23
C LEU A 148 19.00 10.69 23.26
N GLY A 149 19.55 11.91 23.22
CA GLY A 149 20.58 12.35 24.15
C GLY A 149 21.66 13.18 23.48
N ARG A 150 22.85 13.13 24.05
CA ARG A 150 24.06 13.82 23.61
C ARG A 150 24.87 12.87 22.73
N CYS A 151 25.48 13.38 21.67
CA CYS A 151 26.26 12.57 20.74
C CYS A 151 27.27 11.63 21.43
N VAL A 152 28.05 12.13 22.41
CA VAL A 152 29.09 11.32 23.09
C VAL A 152 28.54 10.16 23.93
N GLN A 153 27.22 10.09 24.12
CA GLN A 153 26.57 8.98 24.82
C GLN A 153 26.45 7.73 23.94
N GLY A 154 26.70 7.86 22.63
CA GLY A 154 26.88 6.72 21.74
C GLY A 154 25.59 6.14 21.19
N ALA A 155 25.29 4.88 21.53
CA ALA A 155 24.22 4.10 20.93
C ALA A 155 22.89 4.28 21.67
N PHE A 156 21.82 4.46 20.90
CA PHE A 156 20.44 4.63 21.36
C PHE A 156 19.52 3.60 20.73
N SER A 157 18.49 3.19 21.45
CA SER A 157 17.49 2.24 20.97
C SER A 157 16.07 2.79 21.12
N PRO A 158 15.66 3.81 20.33
CA PRO A 158 14.32 4.36 20.44
C PRO A 158 13.25 3.37 19.96
N SER A 159 12.12 3.39 20.66
CA SER A 159 10.85 2.83 20.21
C SER A 159 9.87 3.99 20.00
N ILE A 160 9.31 4.11 18.81
CA ILE A 160 8.45 5.24 18.44
C ILE A 160 7.16 4.71 17.82
N ASP A 161 6.06 4.97 18.49
CA ASP A 161 4.73 4.75 17.93
C ASP A 161 4.34 5.95 17.06
N PHE A 162 3.78 5.65 15.89
CA PHE A 162 3.26 6.64 14.97
C PHE A 162 2.11 6.04 14.16
N SER A 163 1.40 6.89 13.43
CA SER A 163 0.40 6.41 12.47
C SER A 163 0.64 7.06 11.12
N ALA A 164 0.48 6.27 10.06
CA ALA A 164 0.71 6.72 8.70
C ALA A 164 -0.50 6.46 7.82
N SER A 165 -0.71 7.34 6.84
CA SER A 165 -1.76 7.14 5.85
C SER A 165 -1.36 6.01 4.88
N VAL A 166 -2.25 5.04 4.76
CA VAL A 166 -2.13 3.93 3.83
C VAL A 166 -3.39 3.79 2.99
N ILE A 167 -3.26 3.16 1.83
CA ILE A 167 -4.37 2.78 0.96
C ILE A 167 -4.43 1.27 0.92
N GLY A 168 -5.49 0.71 1.50
CA GLY A 168 -5.86 -0.69 1.34
C GLY A 168 -6.57 -0.90 0.00
N GLN A 169 -6.23 -1.96 -0.70
CA GLN A 169 -6.87 -2.41 -1.92
C GLN A 169 -7.22 -3.90 -1.79
N ALA A 170 -8.47 -4.24 -2.11
CA ALA A 170 -8.94 -5.60 -2.24
C ALA A 170 -9.42 -5.83 -3.67
N LEU A 171 -8.97 -6.94 -4.26
CA LEU A 171 -9.35 -7.44 -5.56
C LEU A 171 -10.16 -8.70 -5.32
N VAL A 172 -11.45 -8.65 -5.68
CA VAL A 172 -12.42 -9.70 -5.43
C VAL A 172 -12.86 -10.33 -6.73
N GLU A 173 -12.84 -11.65 -6.76
CA GLU A 173 -13.21 -12.46 -7.92
C GLU A 173 -14.14 -13.57 -7.48
N ALA A 174 -15.38 -13.58 -8.01
CA ALA A 174 -16.27 -14.71 -7.84
C ALA A 174 -15.92 -15.81 -8.86
N VAL A 175 -15.73 -17.02 -8.36
CA VAL A 175 -15.45 -18.20 -9.19
C VAL A 175 -16.70 -19.05 -9.38
N ASP A 176 -17.43 -19.25 -8.29
CA ASP A 176 -18.66 -20.03 -8.28
C ASP A 176 -19.68 -19.45 -7.29
N CYS A 177 -20.96 -19.58 -7.60
CA CYS A 177 -22.09 -19.09 -6.81
C CYS A 177 -23.09 -20.22 -6.52
N THR A 178 -22.59 -21.43 -6.26
CA THR A 178 -23.41 -22.60 -5.97
C THR A 178 -24.15 -22.48 -4.64
N ASN A 179 -25.28 -23.19 -4.54
CA ASN A 179 -26.19 -23.09 -3.41
C ASN A 179 -25.66 -23.76 -2.12
N ASN A 180 -24.70 -24.67 -2.23
CA ASN A 180 -24.09 -25.41 -1.13
C ASN A 180 -22.67 -25.84 -1.56
N PRO A 181 -21.59 -25.53 -0.81
CA PRO A 181 -21.51 -24.95 0.53
C PRO A 181 -21.67 -23.42 0.62
N GLY A 182 -21.84 -22.73 -0.51
CA GLY A 182 -21.84 -21.27 -0.60
C GLY A 182 -20.98 -20.81 -1.77
N PRO A 183 -20.90 -19.51 -2.03
CA PRO A 183 -20.08 -19.00 -3.13
C PRO A 183 -18.59 -19.23 -2.89
N TYR A 184 -17.84 -19.53 -3.96
CA TYR A 184 -16.39 -19.57 -3.95
C TYR A 184 -15.86 -18.23 -4.43
N ILE A 185 -15.33 -17.44 -3.51
CA ILE A 185 -14.77 -16.11 -3.79
C ILE A 185 -13.27 -16.14 -3.54
N ASN A 186 -12.50 -15.52 -4.42
CA ASN A 186 -11.10 -15.24 -4.17
C ASN A 186 -10.88 -13.77 -3.85
N VAL A 187 -10.00 -13.52 -2.89
CA VAL A 187 -9.59 -12.18 -2.50
C VAL A 187 -8.08 -12.09 -2.58
N SER A 188 -7.58 -11.03 -3.21
CA SER A 188 -6.17 -10.64 -3.23
C SER A 188 -6.09 -9.12 -3.08
N GLY A 189 -4.89 -8.55 -3.06
CA GLY A 189 -4.76 -7.09 -3.08
C GLY A 189 -3.49 -6.60 -2.45
N SER A 190 -3.53 -5.37 -1.92
CA SER A 190 -2.36 -4.74 -1.32
C SER A 190 -2.71 -3.70 -0.26
N MET A 191 -1.72 -3.36 0.57
CA MET A 191 -1.70 -2.16 1.39
C MET A 191 -0.52 -1.30 0.95
N SER A 192 -0.75 -0.05 0.57
CA SER A 192 0.30 0.85 0.08
C SER A 192 0.45 2.09 0.96
N VAL A 193 1.69 2.50 1.22
CA VAL A 193 2.04 3.66 2.03
C VAL A 193 2.08 4.91 1.12
N SER A 194 1.27 5.91 1.41
CA SER A 194 1.27 7.17 0.66
C SER A 194 0.70 8.32 1.51
N PRO A 195 1.49 9.36 1.84
CA PRO A 195 2.87 9.60 1.41
C PRO A 195 3.88 8.62 2.03
N GLY A 196 5.09 8.54 1.47
CA GLY A 196 6.21 7.78 2.06
C GLY A 196 6.61 8.31 3.43
N ILE A 197 7.37 7.51 4.19
CA ILE A 197 7.71 7.76 5.60
C ILE A 197 9.23 7.83 5.78
N LYS A 198 9.70 8.78 6.59
CA LYS A 198 11.10 8.96 6.96
C LYS A 198 11.26 9.04 8.47
N ALA A 199 12.40 8.55 8.96
CA ALA A 199 12.92 8.91 10.27
C ALA A 199 13.87 10.10 10.10
N ARG A 200 13.49 11.24 10.66
CA ARG A 200 14.30 12.46 10.68
C ARG A 200 15.11 12.51 11.97
N ILE A 201 16.42 12.49 11.83
CA ILE A 201 17.38 12.68 12.92
C ILE A 201 17.71 14.17 12.97
N ILE A 202 17.50 14.78 14.13
CA ILE A 202 17.64 16.23 14.33
C ILE A 202 18.79 16.45 15.31
N PHE A 203 19.73 17.29 14.92
CA PHE A 203 20.87 17.70 15.74
C PHE A 203 20.69 19.15 16.14
N ARG A 204 20.86 19.43 17.42
CA ARG A 204 20.83 20.79 17.97
C ARG A 204 22.07 21.05 18.82
N ASN A 205 22.68 22.22 18.65
CA ASN A 205 23.78 22.63 19.53
C ASN A 205 23.31 22.98 20.96
N GLN A 206 22.01 23.19 21.16
CA GLN A 206 21.36 23.52 22.43
C GLN A 206 20.16 22.61 22.67
N ARG A 207 19.79 22.38 23.94
CA ARG A 207 18.65 21.50 24.29
C ARG A 207 17.30 22.17 24.05
N THR A 208 17.22 23.47 24.28
CA THR A 208 15.98 24.25 24.25
C THR A 208 15.93 25.09 22.98
N ALA A 209 14.80 25.05 22.28
CA ALA A 209 14.57 25.87 21.09
C ALA A 209 14.55 27.36 21.42
N GLY A 210 14.97 28.21 20.47
CA GLY A 210 14.90 29.67 20.59
C GLY A 210 16.07 30.33 21.33
N ALA A 211 17.18 29.62 21.55
CA ALA A 211 18.39 30.21 22.10
C ALA A 211 19.03 31.21 21.09
N PRO A 212 19.72 32.27 21.55
CA PRO A 212 20.28 33.32 20.67
C PRO A 212 21.27 32.82 19.60
N HIS A 213 21.85 31.64 19.79
CA HIS A 213 22.79 31.00 18.87
C HIS A 213 22.37 29.55 18.61
N GLU A 214 21.11 29.33 18.21
CA GLU A 214 20.63 28.00 17.83
C GLU A 214 21.15 27.58 16.45
N ALA A 215 21.73 26.38 16.38
CA ALA A 215 22.08 25.71 15.15
C ALA A 215 21.35 24.36 15.09
N ILE A 216 20.68 24.10 13.97
CA ILE A 216 19.93 22.87 13.73
C ILE A 216 20.42 22.24 12.42
N ALA A 217 20.67 20.94 12.44
CA ALA A 217 20.88 20.14 11.24
C ALA A 217 19.97 18.91 11.27
N MET A 218 19.65 18.37 10.10
CA MET A 218 18.74 17.24 9.96
C MET A 218 19.31 16.23 8.97
N ALA A 219 19.08 14.95 9.24
CA ALA A 219 19.33 13.85 8.33
C ALA A 219 18.07 12.98 8.25
N ASP A 220 17.63 12.67 7.04
CA ASP A 220 16.45 11.82 6.81
C ASP A 220 16.88 10.41 6.41
N VAL A 221 16.34 9.40 7.10
CA VAL A 221 16.43 7.98 6.76
C VAL A 221 15.09 7.57 6.17
N THR A 222 15.08 6.94 5.00
CA THR A 222 13.83 6.48 4.38
C THR A 222 13.38 5.18 5.02
N LEU A 223 12.19 5.17 5.63
CA LEU A 223 11.59 3.94 6.17
C LEU A 223 10.73 3.24 5.11
N PHE A 224 9.90 4.03 4.42
CA PHE A 224 9.07 3.56 3.31
C PHE A 224 9.07 4.61 2.20
N SER A 225 9.37 4.19 0.97
CA SER A 225 9.17 5.06 -0.20
C SER A 225 7.68 5.31 -0.43
N ASN A 226 7.36 6.44 -1.06
CA ASN A 226 5.98 6.69 -1.49
C ASN A 226 5.52 5.57 -2.43
N GLY A 227 4.34 5.00 -2.18
CA GLY A 227 3.79 3.88 -2.93
C GLY A 227 4.37 2.51 -2.55
N PHE A 228 5.22 2.39 -1.53
CA PHE A 228 5.67 1.09 -1.04
C PHE A 228 4.45 0.23 -0.68
N ALA A 229 4.37 -0.99 -1.22
CA ALA A 229 3.18 -1.82 -1.13
C ALA A 229 3.48 -3.21 -0.59
N PHE A 230 2.62 -3.66 0.32
CA PHE A 230 2.51 -5.03 0.78
C PHE A 230 1.43 -5.72 -0.02
N SER A 231 1.80 -6.62 -0.93
CA SER A 231 0.83 -7.44 -1.66
C SER A 231 0.51 -8.71 -0.89
N PHE A 232 -0.76 -9.10 -0.86
CA PHE A 232 -1.16 -10.41 -0.38
C PHE A 232 -1.67 -11.27 -1.53
N PRO A 233 -1.28 -12.56 -1.56
CA PRO A 233 -1.66 -13.45 -2.64
C PRO A 233 -3.15 -13.74 -2.59
N LYS A 234 -3.64 -14.31 -3.69
CA LYS A 234 -5.00 -14.82 -3.82
C LYS A 234 -5.29 -15.84 -2.72
N GLN A 235 -6.29 -15.56 -1.89
CA GLN A 235 -6.78 -16.43 -0.83
C GLN A 235 -8.23 -16.82 -1.13
N PRO A 236 -8.57 -18.11 -1.06
CA PRO A 236 -9.95 -18.56 -1.23
C PRO A 236 -10.74 -18.27 0.03
N VAL A 237 -11.96 -17.76 -0.16
CA VAL A 237 -12.97 -17.60 0.88
C VAL A 237 -13.98 -18.72 0.68
N LEU A 238 -13.80 -19.76 1.48
CA LEU A 238 -14.66 -20.95 1.53
C LEU A 238 -15.74 -20.72 2.58
N GLY A 239 -16.78 -20.00 2.19
CA GLY A 239 -17.85 -19.64 3.11
C GLY A 239 -18.82 -18.67 2.46
N GLY A 240 -19.91 -18.40 3.16
CA GLY A 240 -20.99 -17.60 2.66
C GLY A 240 -22.32 -18.33 2.71
N VAL A 241 -23.36 -17.54 2.93
CA VAL A 241 -24.73 -18.03 2.94
C VAL A 241 -25.10 -18.60 1.56
N GLY A 242 -25.77 -19.75 1.55
CA GLY A 242 -26.08 -20.48 0.31
C GLY A 242 -26.88 -19.67 -0.72
N GLY A 243 -26.59 -19.92 -1.99
CA GLY A 243 -27.36 -19.46 -3.14
C GLY A 243 -26.72 -18.27 -3.83
N ASN A 244 -27.49 -17.20 -4.00
CA ASN A 244 -27.05 -15.97 -4.66
C ASN A 244 -27.01 -14.79 -3.66
N PRO A 245 -26.07 -14.81 -2.70
CA PRO A 245 -26.00 -13.81 -1.65
C PRO A 245 -25.63 -12.43 -2.19
N TRP A 246 -25.99 -11.41 -1.43
CA TRP A 246 -25.35 -10.09 -1.51
C TRP A 246 -23.97 -10.17 -0.87
N ILE A 247 -22.97 -9.64 -1.56
CA ILE A 247 -21.58 -9.65 -1.14
C ILE A 247 -21.14 -8.21 -0.89
N SER A 248 -20.67 -7.95 0.32
CA SER A 248 -20.06 -6.67 0.70
C SER A 248 -18.63 -6.91 1.19
N VAL A 249 -17.80 -5.87 1.09
CA VAL A 249 -16.40 -5.90 1.51
C VAL A 249 -16.10 -4.71 2.39
N ARG A 250 -15.33 -4.93 3.44
CA ARG A 250 -14.72 -3.86 4.24
C ARG A 250 -13.33 -4.25 4.70
N PHE A 251 -12.49 -3.26 4.99
CA PHE A 251 -11.21 -3.49 5.65
C PHE A 251 -11.40 -3.53 7.17
N ALA A 252 -10.47 -4.14 7.90
CA ALA A 252 -10.53 -4.19 9.37
C ALA A 252 -9.13 -4.33 10.00
N ASN A 253 -8.93 -3.76 11.20
CA ASN A 253 -7.76 -4.00 12.04
C ASN A 253 -8.01 -3.68 13.52
N PRO A 254 -8.32 -4.68 14.38
CA PRO A 254 -9.24 -5.80 14.14
C PRO A 254 -10.71 -5.34 13.99
N GLU A 255 -11.02 -4.09 14.38
CA GLU A 255 -12.31 -3.44 14.16
C GLU A 255 -12.50 -2.99 12.70
N PRO A 256 -13.75 -2.81 12.23
CA PRO A 256 -14.03 -2.31 10.90
C PRO A 256 -13.38 -0.96 10.59
N ILE A 257 -12.74 -0.87 9.44
CA ILE A 257 -12.16 0.36 8.89
C ILE A 257 -13.09 0.89 7.80
N GLY A 258 -13.81 1.97 8.12
CA GLY A 258 -14.73 2.62 7.19
C GLY A 258 -15.99 1.80 6.89
N PRO A 259 -16.82 2.26 5.94
CA PRO A 259 -18.07 1.61 5.60
C PRO A 259 -17.86 0.35 4.75
N GLU A 260 -18.88 -0.49 4.71
CA GLU A 260 -18.97 -1.61 3.78
C GLU A 260 -19.22 -1.14 2.35
N THR A 261 -18.53 -1.75 1.39
CA THR A 261 -18.76 -1.57 -0.04
C THR A 261 -19.57 -2.76 -0.56
N LEU A 262 -20.82 -2.51 -0.96
CA LEU A 262 -21.66 -3.52 -1.60
C LEU A 262 -21.16 -3.77 -3.02
N LEU A 263 -20.72 -5.00 -3.29
CA LEU A 263 -20.29 -5.41 -4.64
C LEU A 263 -21.48 -5.82 -5.52
N GLY A 264 -22.53 -6.35 -4.91
CA GLY A 264 -23.71 -6.85 -5.61
C GLY A 264 -24.02 -8.29 -5.23
N ARG A 265 -24.83 -8.95 -6.04
CA ARG A 265 -25.13 -10.38 -5.88
C ARG A 265 -24.01 -11.24 -6.46
N CYS A 266 -23.75 -12.41 -5.88
CA CYS A 266 -22.70 -13.31 -6.34
C CYS A 266 -22.70 -13.54 -7.85
N VAL A 267 -23.86 -13.91 -8.44
CA VAL A 267 -23.92 -14.19 -9.89
C VAL A 267 -23.57 -12.98 -10.76
N GLN A 268 -23.75 -11.76 -10.26
CA GLN A 268 -23.38 -10.53 -10.97
C GLN A 268 -21.86 -10.29 -10.98
N LEU A 269 -21.12 -11.01 -10.15
CA LEU A 269 -19.66 -10.92 -10.04
C LEU A 269 -18.93 -12.01 -10.85
N LEU A 270 -19.67 -12.96 -11.43
CA LEU A 270 -19.07 -14.02 -12.27
C LEU A 270 -18.58 -13.43 -13.60
N PRO A 271 -17.48 -13.95 -14.17
CA PRO A 271 -17.00 -13.53 -15.48
C PRO A 271 -18.05 -13.74 -16.57
N GLY A 272 -18.28 -12.73 -17.42
CA GLY A 272 -19.16 -12.84 -18.59
C GLY A 272 -20.58 -12.33 -18.40
N ASN A 273 -20.91 -11.80 -17.22
CA ASN A 273 -22.18 -11.14 -16.90
C ASN A 273 -22.12 -9.61 -16.97
#